data_AF-A0A178LAJ7-F1
#
_entry.id   AF-A0A178LAJ7-F1
#
_cell.length_a   1.000
_cell.length_b   1.000
_cell.length_c   1.000
_cell.angle_alpha   90.00
_cell.angle_beta   90.00
_cell.angle_gamma   90.00
#
_symmetry.space_group_name_H-M   'P 1'
#
loop_
_entity.id
_entity.type
_entity.pdbx_description
1 polymer ?
#
loop_
_entity_poly.entity_id
_entity_poly.type
_entity_poly.pdbx_seq_one_letter_code
_entity_poly.pdbx_strand_id
1 'polypeptide(L)'
;MTVSRIPANAPKPQDRKPRKTAAQKAAQAEAEGNGYITVEQCGVTLRVPVLGKVPLTAVVAAEQGDNLKATELLLGTEQWSAYLAAGPTLDDFNDLSKQLEELTGN
;
A
#
# COMPACT_ATOMS: atom_id res chain seq x y z
N MET A 1 -12.67 -48.17 5.34
CA MET A 1 -13.15 -47.20 4.34
C MET A 1 -13.80 -46.06 5.10
N THR A 2 -13.07 -44.96 5.33
CA THR A 2 -13.51 -43.86 6.20
C THR A 2 -14.45 -42.94 5.43
N VAL A 3 -15.69 -42.82 5.91
CA VAL A 3 -16.76 -42.06 5.27
C VAL A 3 -16.55 -40.56 5.51
N SER A 4 -16.27 -39.81 4.44
CA SER A 4 -16.25 -38.35 4.46
C SER A 4 -17.60 -37.79 4.91
N ARG A 5 -17.69 -37.32 6.16
CA ARG A 5 -18.84 -36.58 6.67
C ARG A 5 -18.64 -35.09 6.41
N ILE A 6 -18.86 -34.68 5.16
CA ILE A 6 -19.09 -33.26 4.86
C ILE A 6 -20.57 -33.15 4.49
N PRO A 7 -21.43 -32.57 5.36
CA PRO A 7 -22.83 -32.38 5.02
C PRO A 7 -22.95 -31.42 3.83
N ALA A 8 -23.80 -31.77 2.86
CA ALA A 8 -24.02 -31.03 1.61
C ALA A 8 -24.58 -29.59 1.80
N ASN A 9 -24.78 -29.15 3.05
CA ASN A 9 -25.37 -27.86 3.41
C ASN A 9 -24.44 -26.99 4.27
N ALA A 10 -23.13 -27.19 4.21
CA ALA A 10 -22.19 -26.26 4.82
C ALA A 10 -22.26 -24.90 4.08
N PRO A 11 -22.63 -23.78 4.74
CA PRO A 11 -22.51 -22.47 4.11
C PRO A 11 -21.04 -22.28 3.71
N LYS A 12 -20.80 -22.03 2.42
CA LYS A 12 -19.46 -21.65 1.93
C LYS A 12 -18.96 -20.50 2.81
N PRO A 13 -17.68 -20.46 3.22
CA PRO A 13 -17.12 -19.31 3.91
C PRO A 13 -17.38 -18.06 3.08
N GLN A 14 -18.37 -17.29 3.50
CA GLN A 14 -18.67 -15.98 2.95
C GLN A 14 -17.56 -15.07 3.46
N ASP A 15 -17.01 -14.25 2.57
CA ASP A 15 -16.10 -13.15 2.91
C ASP A 15 -14.59 -13.42 2.99
N ARG A 16 -14.06 -14.29 2.11
CA ARG A 16 -12.73 -13.99 1.55
C ARG A 16 -12.91 -13.23 0.24
N LYS A 17 -13.32 -11.96 0.32
CA LYS A 17 -13.09 -11.05 -0.81
C LYS A 17 -11.59 -11.07 -1.08
N PRO A 18 -11.13 -11.31 -2.32
CA PRO A 18 -9.71 -11.21 -2.62
C PRO A 18 -9.24 -9.81 -2.20
N ARG A 19 -8.21 -9.75 -1.36
CA ARG A 19 -7.56 -8.48 -1.02
C ARG A 19 -7.18 -7.84 -2.34
N LYS A 20 -7.81 -6.70 -2.67
CA LYS A 20 -7.48 -5.94 -3.88
C LYS A 20 -5.99 -5.66 -3.88
N THR A 21 -5.32 -5.91 -5.00
CA THR A 21 -3.90 -5.60 -5.15
C THR A 21 -3.68 -4.09 -5.02
N ALA A 22 -2.45 -3.69 -4.74
CA ALA A 22 -2.06 -2.29 -4.65
C ALA A 22 -2.52 -1.52 -5.91
N ALA A 23 -2.21 -2.04 -7.11
CA ALA A 23 -2.64 -1.47 -8.39
C ALA A 23 -4.18 -1.32 -8.52
N GLN A 24 -4.97 -2.26 -8.00
CA GLN A 24 -6.43 -2.14 -8.01
C GLN A 24 -6.95 -1.05 -7.08
N LYS A 25 -6.23 -0.74 -5.99
CA LYS A 25 -6.54 0.39 -5.12
C LYS A 25 -6.15 1.72 -5.76
N ALA A 26 -5.01 1.78 -6.45
CA ALA A 26 -4.60 2.94 -7.24
C ALA A 26 -5.67 3.28 -8.27
N ALA A 27 -6.03 2.33 -9.14
CA ALA A 27 -7.07 2.49 -10.16
C ALA A 27 -8.43 2.93 -9.59
N GLN A 28 -8.78 2.45 -8.40
CA GLN A 28 -10.02 2.88 -7.73
C GLN A 28 -9.93 4.33 -7.23
N ALA A 29 -8.79 4.75 -6.67
CA ALA A 29 -8.58 6.13 -6.26
C ALA A 29 -8.55 7.12 -7.45
N GLU A 30 -8.16 6.67 -8.64
CA GLU A 30 -8.32 7.44 -9.88
C GLU A 30 -9.80 7.60 -10.24
N ALA A 31 -10.56 6.48 -10.23
CA ALA A 31 -11.98 6.46 -10.57
C ALA A 31 -12.85 7.25 -9.57
N GLU A 32 -12.46 7.26 -8.30
CA GLU A 32 -13.12 8.01 -7.23
C GLU A 32 -12.69 9.49 -7.20
N GLY A 33 -11.71 9.89 -8.02
CA GLY A 33 -11.22 11.26 -8.11
C GLY A 33 -10.49 11.77 -6.86
N ASN A 34 -10.22 10.88 -5.90
CA ASN A 34 -9.55 11.26 -4.66
C ASN A 34 -8.04 11.42 -4.86
N GLY A 35 -7.39 10.64 -5.74
CA GLY A 35 -5.95 10.75 -5.98
C GLY A 35 -5.09 10.37 -4.77
N TYR A 36 -5.66 9.63 -3.81
CA TYR A 36 -4.96 9.07 -2.66
C TYR A 36 -5.44 7.65 -2.41
N ILE A 37 -4.51 6.80 -2.01
CA ILE A 37 -4.77 5.43 -1.58
C ILE A 37 -4.33 5.26 -0.13
N THR A 38 -4.92 4.29 0.55
CA THR A 38 -4.48 3.88 1.89
C THR A 38 -3.80 2.52 1.84
N VAL A 39 -2.58 2.49 2.35
CA VAL A 39 -1.71 1.33 2.51
C VAL A 39 -1.49 1.11 4.00
N GLU A 40 -1.64 -0.12 4.48
CA GLU A 40 -1.33 -0.47 5.86
C GLU A 40 0.04 -1.15 5.88
N GLN A 41 1.00 -0.59 6.62
CA GLN A 41 2.36 -1.11 6.75
C GLN A 41 2.87 -0.95 8.17
N CYS A 42 3.52 -2.00 8.70
CA CYS A 42 4.01 -2.03 10.09
C CYS A 42 2.96 -1.59 11.15
N GLY A 43 1.67 -1.88 10.91
CA GLY A 43 0.57 -1.46 11.79
C GLY A 43 0.15 0.02 11.67
N VAL A 44 0.74 0.76 10.73
CA VAL A 44 0.42 2.16 10.43
C VAL A 44 -0.36 2.24 9.13
N THR A 45 -1.47 2.99 9.13
CA THR A 45 -2.20 3.31 7.90
C THR A 45 -1.60 4.56 7.26
N LEU A 46 -0.94 4.37 6.13
CA LEU A 46 -0.31 5.39 5.31
C LEU A 46 -1.23 5.76 4.15
N ARG A 47 -1.54 7.04 4.03
CA ARG A 47 -2.22 7.66 2.90
C ARG A 47 -1.17 8.11 1.88
N VAL A 48 -1.11 7.39 0.77
CA VAL A 48 -0.15 7.65 -0.31
C VAL A 48 -0.84 8.47 -1.40
N PRO A 49 -0.29 9.61 -1.82
CA PRO A 49 -0.76 10.30 -3.02
C PRO A 49 -0.38 9.53 -4.28
N VAL A 50 -1.30 9.42 -5.23
CA VAL A 50 -1.09 8.75 -6.53
C VAL A 50 -1.38 9.70 -7.70
N LEU A 51 -0.92 9.32 -8.90
CA LEU A 51 -1.10 10.10 -10.13
C LEU A 51 -0.56 11.54 -10.01
N GLY A 52 -1.32 12.53 -10.50
CA GLY A 52 -1.00 13.96 -10.44
C GLY A 52 -1.04 14.57 -9.03
N LYS A 53 -1.29 13.79 -7.97
CA LYS A 53 -1.13 14.23 -6.58
C LYS A 53 0.25 13.89 -6.00
N VAL A 54 1.06 13.11 -6.72
CA VAL A 54 2.43 12.82 -6.32
C VAL A 54 3.25 14.12 -6.32
N PRO A 55 3.87 14.51 -5.19
CA PRO A 55 4.69 15.72 -5.13
C PRO A 55 5.95 15.54 -5.98
N LEU A 56 6.22 16.54 -6.84
CA LEU A 56 7.40 16.53 -7.73
C LEU A 56 8.71 16.43 -6.95
N THR A 57 8.77 16.97 -5.74
CA THR A 57 9.96 16.87 -4.87
C THR A 57 10.27 15.42 -4.49
N ALA A 58 9.26 14.55 -4.35
CA ALA A 58 9.46 13.13 -4.11
C ALA A 58 10.03 12.42 -5.35
N VAL A 59 9.51 12.75 -6.54
CA VAL A 59 10.03 12.20 -7.82
C VAL A 59 11.50 12.59 -8.01
N VAL A 60 11.82 13.87 -7.81
CA VAL A 60 13.19 14.39 -7.93
C VAL A 60 14.14 13.73 -6.92
N ALA A 61 13.69 13.42 -5.71
CA ALA A 61 14.50 12.69 -4.73
C ALA A 61 14.72 11.22 -5.15
N ALA A 62 13.71 10.56 -5.71
CA ALA A 62 13.81 9.20 -6.22
C ALA A 62 14.80 9.13 -7.42
N GLU A 63 14.74 10.09 -8.34
CA GLU A 63 15.68 10.18 -9.47
C GLU A 63 17.13 10.42 -9.04
N GLN A 64 17.33 11.05 -7.89
CA GLN A 64 18.67 11.22 -7.28
C GLN A 64 19.16 9.96 -6.55
N GLY A 65 18.37 8.89 -6.51
CA GLY A 65 18.69 7.65 -5.79
C GLY A 65 18.39 7.72 -4.29
N ASP A 66 17.71 8.76 -3.82
CA ASP A 66 17.42 8.99 -2.41
C ASP A 66 15.99 8.51 -2.07
N ASN A 67 15.78 7.18 -2.15
CA ASN A 67 14.47 6.54 -1.97
C ASN A 67 13.84 6.80 -0.60
N LEU A 68 14.68 6.95 0.43
CA LEU A 68 14.27 7.31 1.78
C LEU A 68 13.64 8.70 1.79
N LYS A 69 14.35 9.68 1.22
CA LYS A 69 13.87 11.04 1.11
C LYS A 69 12.65 11.16 0.19
N ALA A 70 12.62 10.41 -0.90
CA ALA A 70 11.48 10.32 -1.80
C ALA A 70 10.23 9.84 -1.07
N THR A 71 10.34 8.77 -0.28
CA THR A 71 9.23 8.20 0.50
C THR A 71 8.75 9.16 1.59
N GLU A 72 9.68 9.83 2.29
CA GLU A 72 9.35 10.87 3.26
C GLU A 72 8.56 12.03 2.62
N LEU A 73 9.00 12.50 1.45
CA LEU A 73 8.35 13.59 0.73
C LEU A 73 7.00 13.18 0.14
N LEU A 74 6.87 11.91 -0.27
CA LEU A 74 5.64 11.33 -0.80
C LEU A 74 4.57 11.21 0.29
N LEU A 75 4.94 10.66 1.45
CA LEU A 75 4.03 10.45 2.58
C LEU A 75 3.81 11.71 3.41
N GLY A 76 4.79 12.60 3.44
CA GLY A 76 4.85 13.74 4.35
C GLY A 76 5.39 13.36 5.73
N THR A 77 5.94 14.36 6.43
CA THR A 77 6.67 14.20 7.69
C THR A 77 5.84 13.53 8.80
N GLU A 78 4.53 13.80 8.87
CA GLU A 78 3.65 13.23 9.89
C GLU A 78 3.50 11.70 9.75
N GLN A 79 3.21 11.24 8.53
CA GLN A 79 3.03 9.82 8.24
C GLN A 79 4.35 9.06 8.27
N TRP A 80 5.41 9.70 7.78
CA TRP A 80 6.76 9.16 7.86
C TRP A 80 7.22 8.98 9.31
N SER A 81 6.93 9.95 10.16
CA SER A 81 7.25 9.86 11.59
C SER A 81 6.43 8.77 12.30
N ALA A 82 5.16 8.60 11.94
CA ALA A 82 4.34 7.50 12.45
C ALA A 82 4.87 6.13 11.99
N TYR A 83 5.30 6.02 10.73
CA TYR A 83 5.95 4.83 10.21
C TYR A 83 7.23 4.52 10.98
N LEU A 84 8.15 5.48 11.13
CA LEU A 84 9.39 5.29 11.90
C LEU A 84 9.14 4.94 13.37
N ALA A 85 8.10 5.51 13.98
CA ALA A 85 7.73 5.21 15.37
C ALA A 85 7.23 3.77 15.55
N ALA A 86 6.71 3.13 14.49
CA ALA A 86 6.34 1.71 14.52
C ALA A 86 7.56 0.77 14.51
N GLY A 87 8.76 1.28 14.30
CA GLY A 87 10.01 0.51 14.26
C GLY A 87 10.17 -0.38 13.02
N PRO A 88 9.95 0.14 11.79
CA PRO A 88 10.09 -0.63 10.56
C PRO A 88 11.55 -1.01 10.33
N THR A 89 11.76 -2.20 9.79
CA THR A 89 13.08 -2.67 9.37
C THR A 89 13.41 -2.22 7.95
N LEU A 90 14.65 -2.41 7.52
CA LEU A 90 15.05 -2.17 6.14
C LEU A 90 14.25 -3.04 5.15
N ASP A 91 13.83 -4.23 5.57
CA ASP A 91 13.00 -5.13 4.75
C ASP A 91 11.58 -4.56 4.58
N ASP A 92 10.98 -4.08 5.66
CA ASP A 92 9.68 -3.38 5.63
C ASP A 92 9.73 -2.13 4.74
N PHE A 93 10.85 -1.40 4.80
CA PHE A 93 11.05 -0.22 3.96
C PHE A 93 11.14 -0.59 2.48
N ASN A 94 11.88 -1.66 2.13
CA ASN A 94 11.95 -2.13 0.75
C ASN A 94 10.58 -2.60 0.24
N ASP A 95 9.80 -3.30 1.07
CA ASP A 95 8.45 -3.74 0.73
C ASP A 95 7.51 -2.54 0.53
N LEU A 96 7.57 -1.55 1.43
CA LEU A 96 6.86 -0.29 1.27
C LEU A 96 7.27 0.44 0.00
N SER A 97 8.56 0.65 -0.25
CA SER A 97 9.05 1.35 -1.45
C SER A 97 8.59 0.66 -2.72
N LYS A 98 8.71 -0.66 -2.82
CA LYS A 98 8.22 -1.43 -3.97
C LYS A 98 6.71 -1.26 -4.15
N GLN A 99 5.95 -1.35 -3.06
CA GLN A 99 4.51 -1.16 -3.10
C GLN A 99 4.16 0.25 -3.56
N LEU A 100 4.89 1.28 -3.09
CA LEU A 100 4.72 2.67 -3.54
C LEU A 100 5.03 2.83 -5.02
N GLU A 101 6.12 2.24 -5.52
CA GLU A 101 6.45 2.23 -6.95
C GLU A 101 5.35 1.61 -7.79
N GLU A 102 4.75 0.49 -7.36
CA GLU A 102 3.60 -0.13 -8.03
C GLU A 102 2.32 0.72 -7.98
N LEU A 103 2.24 1.67 -7.05
CA LEU A 103 1.06 2.52 -6.81
C LEU A 103 1.16 3.87 -7.51
N THR A 104 2.36 4.42 -7.61
CA THR A 104 2.64 5.71 -8.25
C THR A 104 3.20 5.56 -9.66
N GLY A 105 3.72 4.38 -9.99
CA GLY A 105 4.19 3.99 -11.31
C GLY A 105 3.04 3.51 -12.18
N ASN A 106 2.92 4.15 -13.34
CA ASN A 106 2.05 3.76 -14.43
C ASN A 106 2.59 2.52 -15.16
#